data_AF-A0A328HA60-F1
#
_entry.id   AF-A0A328HA60-F1
#
_cell.length_a   1.000
_cell.length_b   1.000
_cell.length_c   1.000
_cell.angle_alpha   90.00
_cell.angle_beta   90.00
_cell.angle_gamma   90.00
#
_symmetry.space_group_name_H-M   'P 1'
#
loop_
_entity.id
_entity.type
_entity.pdbx_description
1 polymer ?
#
loop_
_entity_poly.entity_id
_entity_poly.type
_entity_poly.pdbx_seq_one_letter_code
_entity_poly.pdbx_strand_id
1 'polypeptide(L)'
;MDLADPEDIFYEYLRRIGHIVDLAAPWGEPIRALHLGAGALTLARYIQATRPGSVQYAVELERELLDFVLERLPLPDGTDLHMVIGDARAALAELPPDLRFDVVILDIFSGPEAPEHIACTGFYQEAAALLSERGVLIVNVGDEPGLTLVRSQVAALRRAMTDVAACAEAGMFTGKYPGNIILAGTRKPWPPEWTAALTARGPHPAKVLAGVELDRLSD
;
A
#
# COMPACT_ATOMS: atom_id res chain seq x y z
N MET A 1 13.69 -7.53 -6.54
CA MET A 1 12.65 -8.06 -7.44
C MET A 1 13.34 -8.46 -8.71
N ASP A 2 13.09 -9.67 -9.18
CA ASP A 2 13.50 -10.07 -10.52
C ASP A 2 12.46 -9.56 -11.52
N LEU A 3 12.89 -8.91 -12.60
CA LEU A 3 11.96 -8.48 -13.65
C LEU A 3 11.51 -9.66 -14.53
N ALA A 4 12.29 -10.74 -14.59
CA ALA A 4 11.91 -11.97 -15.27
C ALA A 4 10.95 -12.84 -14.42
N ASP A 5 10.95 -12.64 -13.10
CA ASP A 5 10.03 -13.25 -12.16
C ASP A 5 9.45 -12.17 -11.24
N PRO A 6 8.41 -11.43 -11.70
CA PRO A 6 7.90 -10.28 -10.97
C PRO A 6 7.28 -10.63 -9.62
N GLU A 7 6.96 -11.91 -9.37
CA GLU A 7 6.46 -12.38 -8.08
C GLU A 7 7.59 -12.54 -7.04
N ASP A 8 8.87 -12.60 -7.45
CA ASP A 8 10.02 -12.65 -6.54
C ASP A 8 10.39 -11.28 -5.97
N ILE A 9 9.53 -10.74 -5.12
CA ILE A 9 9.78 -9.50 -4.38
C ILE A 9 10.43 -9.82 -3.03
N PHE A 10 11.71 -9.54 -2.85
CA PHE A 10 12.45 -9.89 -1.63
C PHE A 10 11.73 -9.58 -0.30
N TYR A 11 11.29 -8.33 -0.09
CA TYR A 11 10.64 -7.90 1.16
C TYR A 11 9.20 -8.41 1.28
N GLU A 12 8.89 -9.01 2.43
CA GLU A 12 7.60 -9.65 2.69
C GLU A 12 6.40 -8.68 2.58
N TYR A 13 6.54 -7.48 3.15
CA TYR A 13 5.46 -6.49 3.15
C TYR A 13 5.12 -6.02 1.73
N LEU A 14 6.13 -5.88 0.86
CA LEU A 14 5.92 -5.56 -0.56
C LEU A 14 5.22 -6.70 -1.31
N ARG A 15 5.55 -7.98 -1.03
CA ARG A 15 4.79 -9.13 -1.56
C ARG A 15 3.32 -9.07 -1.14
N ARG A 16 3.05 -8.78 0.14
CA ARG A 16 1.67 -8.66 0.65
C ARG A 16 0.88 -7.53 -0.04
N ILE A 17 1.52 -6.39 -0.28
CA ILE A 17 0.93 -5.30 -1.07
C ILE A 17 0.63 -5.76 -2.50
N GLY A 18 1.58 -6.43 -3.16
CA GLY A 18 1.39 -7.01 -4.49
C GLY A 18 0.17 -7.95 -4.55
N HIS A 19 0.01 -8.83 -3.56
CA HIS A 19 -1.17 -9.71 -3.47
C HIS A 19 -2.50 -8.96 -3.35
N ILE A 20 -2.54 -7.80 -2.68
CA ILE A 20 -3.75 -6.97 -2.60
C ILE A 20 -4.00 -6.29 -3.95
N VAL A 21 -2.96 -5.80 -4.61
CA VAL A 21 -3.05 -5.24 -5.98
C VAL A 21 -3.60 -6.29 -6.96
N ASP A 22 -3.18 -7.55 -6.83
CA ASP A 22 -3.68 -8.70 -7.59
C ASP A 22 -5.15 -9.04 -7.38
N LEU A 23 -5.70 -8.70 -6.22
CA LEU A 23 -7.14 -8.87 -5.96
C LEU A 23 -7.95 -7.65 -6.43
N ALA A 24 -7.37 -6.45 -6.35
CA ALA A 24 -8.02 -5.22 -6.80
C ALA A 24 -8.16 -5.16 -8.34
N ALA A 25 -7.14 -5.60 -9.06
CA ALA A 25 -7.12 -5.63 -10.53
C ALA A 25 -6.38 -6.88 -11.04
N PRO A 26 -6.99 -7.73 -11.87
CA PRO A 26 -6.33 -8.89 -12.47
C PRO A 26 -5.06 -8.52 -13.26
N TRP A 27 -4.17 -9.49 -13.44
CA TRP A 27 -3.02 -9.34 -14.32
C TRP A 27 -3.45 -9.07 -15.76
N GLY A 28 -2.69 -8.23 -16.47
CA GLY A 28 -2.97 -7.80 -17.84
C GLY A 28 -3.99 -6.67 -17.97
N GLU A 29 -4.73 -6.33 -16.91
CA GLU A 29 -5.63 -5.17 -16.90
C GLU A 29 -4.87 -3.90 -16.44
N PRO A 30 -4.66 -2.90 -17.32
CA PRO A 30 -3.99 -1.66 -16.92
C PRO A 30 -4.76 -0.93 -15.83
N ILE A 31 -4.03 -0.38 -14.88
CA ILE A 31 -4.60 0.40 -13.77
C ILE A 31 -3.98 1.79 -13.70
N ARG A 32 -4.62 2.66 -12.92
CA ARG A 32 -4.00 3.89 -12.43
C ARG A 32 -3.55 3.71 -10.98
N ALA A 33 -2.25 3.84 -10.73
CA ALA A 33 -1.67 3.62 -9.41
C ALA A 33 -0.98 4.89 -8.86
N LEU A 34 -1.13 5.15 -7.57
CA LEU A 34 -0.43 6.20 -6.84
C LEU A 34 0.41 5.57 -5.72
N HIS A 35 1.70 5.85 -5.70
CA HIS A 35 2.66 5.40 -4.69
C HIS A 35 3.09 6.60 -3.86
N LEU A 36 2.76 6.63 -2.57
CA LEU A 36 3.09 7.67 -1.61
C LEU A 36 4.18 7.12 -0.68
N GLY A 37 5.43 7.48 -0.97
CA GLY A 37 6.59 6.69 -0.54
C GLY A 37 6.76 5.52 -1.50
N ALA A 38 7.73 5.63 -2.40
CA ALA A 38 7.91 4.67 -3.48
C ALA A 38 9.24 3.92 -3.36
N GLY A 39 10.17 4.40 -2.53
CA GLY A 39 11.42 3.74 -2.18
C GLY A 39 12.19 3.33 -3.43
N ALA A 40 12.53 2.05 -3.53
CA ALA A 40 13.23 1.51 -4.69
C ALA A 40 12.35 1.33 -5.95
N LEU A 41 11.13 1.87 -6.00
CA LEU A 41 10.13 1.69 -7.08
C LEU A 41 9.76 0.23 -7.36
N THR A 42 9.91 -0.66 -6.36
CA THR A 42 9.66 -2.09 -6.51
C THR A 42 8.21 -2.36 -6.93
N LEU A 43 7.23 -1.74 -6.27
CA LEU A 43 5.82 -1.92 -6.60
C LEU A 43 5.45 -1.29 -7.95
N ALA A 44 6.12 -0.20 -8.35
CA ALA A 44 5.91 0.38 -9.68
C ALA A 44 6.39 -0.56 -10.80
N ARG A 45 7.53 -1.25 -10.60
CA ARG A 45 8.01 -2.29 -11.52
C ARG A 45 7.10 -3.52 -11.52
N TYR A 46 6.63 -3.93 -10.35
CA TYR A 46 5.67 -5.01 -10.21
C TYR A 46 4.39 -4.74 -10.99
N ILE A 47 3.79 -3.55 -10.81
CA ILE A 47 2.59 -3.15 -11.55
C ILE A 47 2.87 -3.10 -13.06
N GLN A 48 4.00 -2.54 -13.50
CA GLN A 48 4.33 -2.54 -14.93
C GLN A 48 4.44 -3.95 -15.50
N ALA A 49 5.14 -4.86 -14.80
CA ALA A 49 5.39 -6.22 -15.27
C ALA A 49 4.10 -7.05 -15.35
N THR A 50 3.19 -6.87 -14.39
CA THR A 50 1.95 -7.64 -14.28
C THR A 50 0.77 -6.99 -15.01
N ARG A 51 0.79 -5.67 -15.22
CA ARG A 51 -0.28 -4.84 -15.83
C ARG A 51 0.32 -3.80 -16.78
N PRO A 52 0.96 -4.23 -17.88
CA PRO A 52 1.58 -3.31 -18.83
C PRO A 52 0.58 -2.29 -19.37
N GLY A 53 1.01 -1.04 -19.52
CA GLY A 53 0.16 0.09 -19.92
C GLY A 53 -0.52 0.82 -18.75
N SER A 54 -0.23 0.44 -17.51
CA SER A 54 -0.68 1.17 -16.32
C SER A 54 -0.04 2.56 -16.24
N VAL A 55 -0.83 3.57 -15.88
CA VAL A 55 -0.35 4.92 -15.62
C VAL A 55 -0.10 5.07 -14.12
N GLN A 56 1.14 5.40 -13.75
CA GLN A 56 1.57 5.38 -12.36
C GLN A 56 2.07 6.75 -11.92
N TYR A 57 1.87 7.07 -10.65
CA TYR A 57 2.37 8.28 -10.01
C TYR A 57 3.17 7.86 -8.78
N ALA A 58 4.39 8.37 -8.62
CA ALA A 58 5.20 8.12 -7.44
C ALA A 58 5.60 9.44 -6.80
N VAL A 59 5.28 9.59 -5.50
CA VAL A 59 5.72 10.70 -4.67
C VAL A 59 6.82 10.20 -3.76
N GLU A 60 8.00 10.81 -3.86
CA GLU A 60 9.18 10.47 -3.07
C GLU A 60 9.78 11.73 -2.46
N LEU A 61 10.14 11.67 -1.18
CA LEU A 61 10.74 12.80 -0.47
C LEU A 61 12.21 12.96 -0.83
N GLU A 62 12.94 11.85 -0.95
CA GLU A 62 14.39 11.82 -1.18
C GLU A 62 14.74 11.70 -2.66
N ARG A 63 15.14 12.81 -3.28
CA ARG A 63 15.55 12.84 -4.70
C ARG A 63 16.76 11.94 -4.96
N GLU A 64 17.75 12.00 -4.09
CA GLU A 64 19.05 11.32 -4.27
C GLU A 64 18.89 9.79 -4.25
N LEU A 65 17.93 9.29 -3.47
CA LEU A 65 17.57 7.87 -3.46
C LEU A 65 17.05 7.42 -4.83
N LEU A 66 16.20 8.24 -5.45
CA LEU A 66 15.54 7.91 -6.71
C LEU A 66 16.52 7.84 -7.89
N ASP A 67 17.40 8.83 -8.02
CA ASP A 67 18.40 8.87 -9.10
C ASP A 67 19.31 7.63 -9.02
N PHE A 68 19.79 7.31 -7.81
CA PHE A 68 20.60 6.10 -7.57
C PHE A 68 19.85 4.81 -7.92
N VAL A 69 18.56 4.70 -7.53
CA VAL A 69 17.73 3.54 -7.83
C VAL A 69 17.56 3.35 -9.34
N LEU A 70 17.26 4.42 -10.08
CA LEU A 70 17.05 4.35 -11.53
C LEU A 70 18.33 4.02 -12.30
N GLU A 71 19.49 4.49 -11.84
CA GLU A 71 20.79 4.12 -12.42
C GLU A 71 21.11 2.63 -12.25
N ARG A 72 20.76 2.04 -11.10
CA ARG A 72 21.08 0.64 -10.77
C ARG A 72 20.03 -0.35 -11.24
N LEU A 73 18.78 0.07 -11.27
CA LEU A 73 17.61 -0.72 -11.61
C LEU A 73 16.74 0.14 -12.53
N PRO A 74 16.99 0.15 -13.86
CA PRO A 74 16.11 0.89 -14.76
C PRO A 74 14.67 0.39 -14.68
N LEU A 75 13.71 1.25 -15.02
CA LEU A 75 12.32 0.84 -15.19
C LEU A 75 12.19 -0.01 -16.46
N PRO A 76 11.28 -1.01 -16.48
CA PRO A 76 10.98 -1.76 -17.69
C PRO A 76 10.54 -0.84 -18.84
N ASP A 77 10.78 -1.29 -20.08
CA ASP A 77 10.33 -0.53 -21.26
C ASP A 77 8.81 -0.30 -21.24
N GLY A 78 8.41 0.90 -21.67
CA GLY A 78 7.01 1.30 -21.72
C GLY A 78 6.37 1.60 -20.36
N THR A 79 7.16 1.74 -19.27
CA THR A 79 6.65 2.27 -18.00
C THR A 79 6.21 3.72 -18.17
N ASP A 80 4.92 3.99 -17.91
CA ASP A 80 4.38 5.34 -17.75
C ASP A 80 4.31 5.70 -16.25
N LEU A 81 5.37 6.36 -15.76
CA LEU A 81 5.52 6.75 -14.36
C LEU A 81 5.78 8.26 -14.24
N HIS A 82 4.83 8.97 -13.64
CA HIS A 82 4.96 10.37 -13.27
C HIS A 82 5.59 10.48 -11.88
N MET A 83 6.79 11.04 -11.80
CA MET A 83 7.50 11.20 -10.53
C MET A 83 7.34 12.61 -9.97
N VAL A 84 7.03 12.70 -8.68
CA VAL A 84 6.91 13.94 -7.92
C VAL A 84 7.89 13.86 -6.75
N ILE A 85 8.80 14.82 -6.67
CA ILE A 85 9.69 14.94 -5.52
C ILE A 85 9.06 15.89 -4.51
N GLY A 86 8.70 15.38 -3.34
CA GLY A 86 8.09 16.19 -2.29
C GLY A 86 7.39 15.38 -1.21
N ASP A 87 6.79 16.12 -0.28
CA ASP A 87 5.98 15.56 0.78
C ASP A 87 4.67 14.98 0.23
N ALA A 88 4.29 13.79 0.70
CA ALA A 88 3.09 13.09 0.22
C ALA A 88 1.79 13.89 0.46
N ARG A 89 1.67 14.62 1.57
CA ARG A 89 0.50 15.47 1.84
C ARG A 89 0.45 16.68 0.92
N ALA A 90 1.58 17.34 0.70
CA ALA A 90 1.63 18.44 -0.27
C ALA A 90 1.27 17.95 -1.67
N ALA A 91 1.83 16.81 -2.10
CA ALA A 91 1.61 16.26 -3.43
C ALA A 91 0.15 15.89 -3.70
N LEU A 92 -0.59 15.34 -2.72
CA LEU A 92 -2.02 15.03 -2.92
C LEU A 92 -2.83 16.26 -3.32
N ALA A 93 -2.51 17.44 -2.77
CA ALA A 93 -3.22 18.68 -3.07
C ALA A 93 -2.93 19.24 -4.47
N GLU A 94 -1.83 18.81 -5.09
CA GLU A 94 -1.40 19.25 -6.43
C GLU A 94 -1.92 18.33 -7.54
N LEU A 95 -2.45 17.15 -7.20
CA LEU A 95 -3.03 16.24 -8.18
C LEU A 95 -4.28 16.85 -8.83
N PRO A 96 -4.49 16.65 -10.15
CA PRO A 96 -5.71 17.10 -10.83
C PRO A 96 -6.99 16.62 -10.12
N PRO A 97 -8.02 17.46 -9.99
CA PRO A 97 -9.21 17.15 -9.17
C PRO A 97 -10.08 16.01 -9.74
N ASP A 98 -9.98 15.74 -11.04
CA ASP A 98 -10.66 14.66 -11.76
C ASP A 98 -9.85 13.36 -11.78
N LEU A 99 -8.62 13.39 -11.28
CA LEU A 99 -7.72 12.24 -11.25
C LEU A 99 -8.25 11.17 -10.28
N ARG A 100 -8.40 9.93 -10.77
CA ARG A 100 -8.82 8.79 -9.93
C ARG A 100 -7.86 7.61 -10.03
N PHE A 101 -7.68 6.85 -8.97
CA PHE A 101 -6.74 5.73 -8.90
C PHE A 101 -7.45 4.45 -8.49
N ASP A 102 -7.07 3.34 -9.11
CA ASP A 102 -7.54 2.01 -8.74
C ASP A 102 -6.74 1.47 -7.54
N VAL A 103 -5.50 1.94 -7.38
CA VAL A 103 -4.63 1.61 -6.26
C VAL A 103 -3.95 2.87 -5.76
N VAL A 104 -4.08 3.15 -4.46
CA VAL A 104 -3.24 4.10 -3.75
C VAL A 104 -2.46 3.32 -2.70
N ILE A 105 -1.14 3.40 -2.72
CA ILE A 105 -0.24 2.77 -1.77
C ILE A 105 0.42 3.87 -0.95
N LEU A 106 0.38 3.74 0.37
CA LEU A 106 1.08 4.60 1.31
C LEU A 106 2.05 3.78 2.13
N ASP A 107 3.31 4.20 2.16
CA ASP A 107 4.35 3.56 2.97
C ASP A 107 4.69 4.44 4.18
N ILE A 108 4.32 3.98 5.38
CA ILE A 108 4.56 4.68 6.65
C ILE A 108 5.66 3.98 7.43
N PHE A 109 6.75 4.70 7.68
CA PHE A 109 7.85 4.26 8.53
C PHE A 109 7.44 4.19 10.02
N SER A 110 8.09 3.30 10.78
CA SER A 110 7.90 3.16 12.22
C SER A 110 8.66 4.25 13.02
N GLY A 111 8.23 4.48 14.26
CA GLY A 111 8.98 5.27 15.25
C GLY A 111 8.52 6.73 15.42
N PRO A 112 9.24 7.54 16.23
CA PRO A 112 8.87 8.93 16.54
C PRO A 112 8.94 9.88 15.33
N GLU A 113 9.57 9.44 14.25
CA GLU A 113 9.65 10.16 12.98
C GLU A 113 8.50 9.81 12.03
N ALA A 114 7.59 8.90 12.41
CA ALA A 114 6.40 8.59 11.64
C ALA A 114 5.61 9.89 11.39
N PRO A 115 5.44 10.33 10.14
CA PRO A 115 4.91 11.65 9.85
C PRO A 115 3.43 11.75 10.23
N GLU A 116 3.13 12.38 11.36
CA GLU A 116 1.78 12.53 11.92
C GLU A 116 0.78 13.12 10.91
N HIS A 117 1.27 13.98 10.00
CA HIS A 117 0.44 14.62 8.99
C HIS A 117 -0.04 13.65 7.89
N ILE A 118 0.63 12.52 7.65
CA ILE A 118 0.15 11.49 6.70
C ILE A 118 -0.42 10.25 7.41
N ALA A 119 -0.15 10.08 8.71
CA ALA A 119 -0.69 9.03 9.55
C ALA A 119 -1.98 9.45 10.30
N CYS A 120 -2.92 10.09 9.60
CA CYS A 120 -4.12 10.67 10.21
C CYS A 120 -5.38 10.53 9.36
N THR A 121 -6.55 10.66 10.00
CA THR A 121 -7.86 10.52 9.32
C THR A 121 -8.05 11.46 8.14
N GLY A 122 -7.64 12.73 8.28
CA GLY A 122 -7.79 13.72 7.20
C GLY A 122 -7.01 13.30 5.96
N PHE A 123 -5.78 12.81 6.14
CA PHE A 123 -4.97 12.29 5.03
C PHE A 123 -5.65 11.11 4.32
N TYR A 124 -6.15 10.13 5.10
CA TYR A 124 -6.84 8.98 4.51
C TYR A 124 -8.13 9.37 3.80
N GLN A 125 -8.86 10.39 4.26
CA GLN A 125 -10.03 10.89 3.56
C GLN A 125 -9.67 11.55 2.23
N GLU A 126 -8.59 12.34 2.20
CA GLU A 126 -8.04 12.92 0.97
C GLU A 126 -7.59 11.84 -0.02
N ALA A 127 -6.81 10.85 0.45
CA ALA A 127 -6.38 9.71 -0.37
C ALA A 127 -7.57 8.87 -0.86
N ALA A 128 -8.57 8.63 -0.02
CA ALA A 128 -9.79 7.90 -0.38
C ALA A 128 -10.61 8.63 -1.43
N ALA A 129 -10.64 9.97 -1.42
CA ALA A 129 -11.34 10.78 -2.41
C ALA A 129 -10.73 10.68 -3.83
N LEU A 130 -9.45 10.33 -3.91
CA LEU A 130 -8.74 10.07 -5.16
C LEU A 130 -8.98 8.66 -5.70
N LEU A 131 -9.65 7.77 -4.98
CA LEU A 131 -9.91 6.41 -5.46
C LEU A 131 -11.04 6.37 -6.50
N SER A 132 -10.89 5.52 -7.50
CA SER A 132 -11.98 5.10 -8.39
C SER A 132 -13.03 4.31 -7.59
N GLU A 133 -14.21 4.03 -8.18
CA GLU A 133 -15.27 3.27 -7.50
C GLU A 133 -14.85 1.84 -7.10
N ARG A 134 -13.81 1.31 -7.74
CA ARG A 134 -13.23 0.00 -7.47
C ARG A 134 -11.90 0.11 -6.70
N GLY A 135 -11.50 1.32 -6.34
CA GLY A 135 -10.17 1.58 -5.82
C GLY A 135 -9.94 1.03 -4.40
N VAL A 136 -8.69 0.67 -4.13
CA VAL A 136 -8.19 0.25 -2.82
C VAL A 136 -7.12 1.23 -2.32
N LEU A 137 -7.22 1.60 -1.03
CA LEU A 137 -6.15 2.29 -0.31
C LEU A 137 -5.37 1.23 0.49
N ILE A 138 -4.09 1.09 0.19
CA ILE A 138 -3.18 0.13 0.83
C ILE A 138 -2.17 0.93 1.65
N VAL A 139 -2.02 0.60 2.91
CA VAL A 139 -1.09 1.29 3.81
C VAL A 139 -0.15 0.26 4.42
N ASN A 140 1.14 0.39 4.16
CA ASN A 140 2.16 -0.29 4.95
C ASN A 140 2.37 0.48 6.25
N VAL A 141 2.19 -0.18 7.39
CA VAL A 141 2.47 0.40 8.70
C VAL A 141 3.57 -0.42 9.34
N GLY A 142 4.78 0.16 9.45
CA GLY A 142 5.80 -0.35 10.35
C GLY A 142 5.47 0.04 11.79
N ASP A 143 5.54 -0.90 12.73
CA ASP A 143 5.24 -0.64 14.13
C ASP A 143 6.15 -1.42 15.08
N GLU A 144 6.18 -0.95 16.33
CA GLU A 144 6.90 -1.56 17.45
C GLU A 144 5.96 -2.49 18.24
N PRO A 145 6.50 -3.31 19.18
CA PRO A 145 5.68 -4.10 20.09
C PRO A 145 4.59 -3.26 20.77
N GLY A 146 3.38 -3.82 20.87
CA GLY A 146 2.17 -3.14 21.33
C GLY A 146 1.24 -2.65 20.21
N LEU A 147 1.76 -2.49 18.99
CA LEU A 147 0.99 -2.13 17.78
C LEU A 147 0.18 -0.82 17.90
N THR A 148 0.66 0.14 18.68
CA THR A 148 -0.08 1.38 18.97
C THR A 148 -0.33 2.20 17.70
N LEU A 149 0.65 2.27 16.79
CA LEU A 149 0.50 2.98 15.53
C LEU A 149 -0.54 2.25 14.66
N VAL A 150 -0.43 0.95 14.47
CA VAL A 150 -1.40 0.15 13.69
C VAL A 150 -2.82 0.33 14.22
N ARG A 151 -3.05 0.32 15.54
CA ARG A 151 -4.37 0.56 16.14
C ARG A 151 -4.92 1.93 15.77
N SER A 152 -4.09 2.97 15.90
CA SER A 152 -4.48 4.34 15.52
C SER A 152 -4.80 4.46 14.02
N GLN A 153 -4.03 3.77 13.17
CA GLN A 153 -4.20 3.80 11.72
C GLN A 153 -5.43 3.01 11.27
N VAL A 154 -5.74 1.86 11.89
CA VAL A 154 -7.00 1.14 11.66
C VAL A 154 -8.20 2.02 12.01
N ALA A 155 -8.17 2.71 13.15
CA ALA A 155 -9.23 3.62 13.56
C ALA A 155 -9.39 4.81 12.59
N ALA A 156 -8.27 5.37 12.11
CA ALA A 156 -8.30 6.45 11.13
C ALA A 156 -8.83 5.97 9.77
N LEU A 157 -8.42 4.80 9.30
CA LEU A 157 -8.80 4.26 7.99
C LEU A 157 -10.28 3.89 7.95
N ARG A 158 -10.85 3.37 9.05
CA ARG A 158 -12.30 3.12 9.20
C ARG A 158 -13.15 4.39 9.10
N ARG A 159 -12.59 5.57 9.35
CA ARG A 159 -13.29 6.86 9.17
C ARG A 159 -13.23 7.38 7.73
N ALA A 160 -12.38 6.80 6.89
CA ALA A 160 -12.18 7.20 5.49
C ALA A 160 -12.75 6.18 4.49
N MET A 161 -12.81 4.91 4.87
CA MET A 161 -13.12 3.78 3.99
C MET A 161 -14.39 3.05 4.45
N THR A 162 -15.03 2.31 3.54
CA THR A 162 -16.25 1.53 3.86
C THR A 162 -15.91 0.34 4.74
N ASP A 163 -14.90 -0.43 4.35
CA ASP A 163 -14.39 -1.54 5.13
C ASP A 163 -12.86 -1.55 5.11
N VAL A 164 -12.27 -2.18 6.13
CA VAL A 164 -10.82 -2.28 6.34
C VAL A 164 -10.45 -3.70 6.72
N ALA A 165 -9.29 -4.15 6.25
CA ALA A 165 -8.63 -5.37 6.71
C ALA A 165 -7.15 -5.11 7.04
N ALA A 166 -6.56 -5.97 7.86
CA ALA A 166 -5.14 -6.00 8.17
C ALA A 166 -4.54 -7.35 7.77
N CYS A 167 -3.42 -7.34 7.04
CA CYS A 167 -2.70 -8.53 6.57
C CYS A 167 -1.24 -8.48 7.03
N ALA A 168 -0.77 -9.55 7.66
CA ALA A 168 0.60 -9.66 8.14
C ALA A 168 1.04 -11.12 8.34
N GLU A 169 2.28 -11.31 8.77
CA GLU A 169 2.71 -12.56 9.38
C GLU A 169 1.86 -12.84 10.63
N ALA A 170 1.49 -14.10 10.88
CA ALA A 170 0.50 -14.45 11.90
C ALA A 170 0.91 -14.05 13.34
N GLY A 171 2.19 -14.16 13.66
CA GLY A 171 2.80 -13.75 14.92
C GLY A 171 2.78 -12.23 15.17
N MET A 172 2.73 -11.40 14.12
CA MET A 172 2.61 -9.93 14.26
C MET A 172 1.40 -9.53 15.09
N PHE A 173 0.26 -10.20 14.92
CA PHE A 173 -0.97 -9.89 15.66
C PHE A 173 -0.92 -10.26 17.15
N THR A 174 0.18 -10.85 17.64
CA THR A 174 0.43 -11.00 19.08
C THR A 174 0.92 -9.71 19.74
N GLY A 175 1.39 -8.74 18.93
CA GLY A 175 1.96 -7.48 19.38
C GLY A 175 3.28 -7.60 20.13
N LYS A 176 3.97 -8.75 20.04
CA LYS A 176 5.24 -9.00 20.76
C LYS A 176 6.47 -8.59 19.98
N TYR A 177 6.36 -8.46 18.66
CA TYR A 177 7.49 -8.25 17.76
C TYR A 177 7.27 -6.98 16.94
N PRO A 178 8.34 -6.23 16.63
CA PRO A 178 8.28 -5.16 15.64
C PRO A 178 8.11 -5.75 14.24
N GLY A 179 7.54 -4.98 13.33
CA GLY A 179 7.40 -5.39 11.94
C GLY A 179 6.31 -4.63 11.20
N ASN A 180 5.93 -5.16 10.04
CA ASN A 180 4.98 -4.51 9.14
C ASN A 180 3.61 -5.18 9.19
N ILE A 181 2.56 -4.36 9.25
CA ILE A 181 1.18 -4.78 9.01
C ILE A 181 0.65 -3.97 7.83
N ILE A 182 0.12 -4.67 6.82
CA ILE A 182 -0.50 -4.04 5.67
C ILE A 182 -1.98 -3.83 5.96
N LEU A 183 -2.43 -2.59 5.98
CA LEU A 183 -3.83 -2.23 6.03
C LEU A 183 -4.37 -2.06 4.61
N ALA A 184 -5.58 -2.54 4.36
CA ALA A 184 -6.27 -2.35 3.10
C ALA A 184 -7.67 -1.80 3.37
N GLY A 185 -8.02 -0.69 2.74
CA GLY A 185 -9.34 -0.09 2.79
C GLY A 185 -10.06 -0.16 1.44
N THR A 186 -11.34 -0.53 1.46
CA THR A 186 -12.18 -0.64 0.27
C THR A 186 -13.34 0.36 0.32
N ARG A 187 -13.78 0.85 -0.85
CA ARG A 187 -14.97 1.73 -0.99
C ARG A 187 -16.30 0.96 -1.04
N LYS A 188 -16.22 -0.36 -0.93
CA LYS A 188 -17.33 -1.32 -0.89
C LYS A 188 -17.07 -2.27 0.28
N PRO A 189 -18.08 -3.04 0.72
CA PRO A 189 -17.86 -4.06 1.74
C PRO A 189 -16.68 -4.99 1.38
N TRP A 190 -15.88 -5.35 2.36
CA TRP A 190 -14.70 -6.19 2.17
C TRP A 190 -15.12 -7.54 1.55
N PRO A 191 -14.59 -7.92 0.37
CA PRO A 191 -14.96 -9.18 -0.25
C PRO A 191 -14.47 -10.36 0.60
N PRO A 192 -15.35 -11.25 1.10
CA PRO A 192 -14.95 -12.34 2.00
C PRO A 192 -13.88 -13.26 1.41
N GLU A 193 -13.90 -13.44 0.09
CA GLU A 193 -12.93 -14.26 -0.64
C GLU A 193 -11.50 -13.67 -0.62
N TRP A 194 -11.35 -12.36 -0.41
CA TRP A 194 -10.03 -11.73 -0.30
C TRP A 194 -9.29 -12.22 0.95
N THR A 195 -10.00 -12.43 2.07
CA THR A 195 -9.38 -12.96 3.30
C THR A 195 -8.75 -14.32 3.07
N ALA A 196 -9.48 -15.23 2.42
CA ALA A 196 -8.98 -16.57 2.09
C ALA A 196 -7.82 -16.51 1.10
N ALA A 197 -7.95 -15.70 0.03
CA ALA A 197 -6.93 -15.58 -1.01
C ALA A 197 -5.61 -15.00 -0.47
N LEU A 198 -5.66 -13.91 0.29
CA LEU A 198 -4.47 -13.29 0.90
C LEU A 198 -3.80 -14.21 1.92
N THR A 199 -4.60 -14.93 2.72
CA THR A 199 -4.06 -15.92 3.67
C THR A 199 -3.34 -17.06 2.94
N ALA A 200 -3.89 -17.52 1.82
CA ALA A 200 -3.33 -18.62 1.02
C ALA A 200 -2.09 -18.22 0.22
N ARG A 201 -2.02 -16.97 -0.28
CA ARG A 201 -0.87 -16.47 -1.06
C ARG A 201 0.36 -16.17 -0.19
N GLY A 202 0.15 -15.91 1.10
CA GLY A 202 1.25 -15.63 2.01
C GLY A 202 1.86 -14.23 1.81
N PRO A 203 3.15 -14.05 2.13
CA PRO A 203 4.10 -15.06 2.62
C PRO A 203 3.65 -15.74 3.92
N HIS A 204 4.10 -16.97 4.20
CA HIS A 204 3.61 -17.77 5.33
C HIS A 204 4.55 -17.74 6.55
N PRO A 205 4.00 -17.83 7.78
CA PRO A 205 2.58 -17.98 8.10
C PRO A 205 1.82 -16.64 7.97
N ALA A 206 0.71 -16.63 7.23
CA ALA A 206 -0.08 -15.41 6.98
C ALA A 206 -1.35 -15.40 7.83
N LYS A 207 -1.78 -14.18 8.21
CA LYS A 207 -3.10 -13.96 8.80
C LYS A 207 -3.69 -12.66 8.26
N VAL A 208 -5.00 -12.69 8.05
CA VAL A 208 -5.79 -11.52 7.68
C VAL A 208 -6.87 -11.32 8.73
N LEU A 209 -6.99 -10.11 9.27
CA LEU A 209 -8.06 -9.70 10.17
C LEU A 209 -9.01 -8.76 9.42
N ALA A 210 -10.30 -9.09 9.39
CA ALA A 210 -11.35 -8.24 8.84
C ALA A 210 -12.60 -8.32 9.73
N GLY A 211 -13.48 -7.31 9.66
CA GLY A 211 -14.70 -7.24 10.48
C GLY A 211 -14.41 -7.42 11.98
N VAL A 212 -15.14 -8.33 12.62
CA VAL A 212 -15.07 -8.59 14.07
C VAL A 212 -13.66 -8.98 14.54
N GLU A 213 -12.86 -9.65 13.70
CA GLU A 213 -11.48 -10.00 14.07
C GLU A 213 -10.57 -8.77 14.09
N LEU A 214 -10.82 -7.80 13.22
CA LEU A 214 -10.10 -6.53 13.21
C LEU A 214 -10.54 -5.63 14.37
N ASP A 215 -11.80 -5.70 14.81
CA ASP A 215 -12.30 -4.94 15.97
C ASP A 215 -11.47 -5.24 17.24
N ARG A 216 -11.16 -6.52 17.46
CA ARG A 216 -10.29 -6.96 18.58
C ARG A 216 -8.86 -6.43 18.51
N LEU A 217 -8.38 -6.04 17.32
CA LEU A 217 -7.08 -5.41 17.16
C LEU A 217 -7.16 -3.91 17.50
N SER A 218 -8.30 -3.25 17.30
CA SER A 218 -8.43 -1.80 17.51
C SER A 218 -8.92 -1.41 18.90
N ASP A 219 -9.52 -2.35 19.64
CA ASP A 219 -9.97 -2.19 21.04
C ASP A 219 -8.82 -2.35 22.04
#